data_AF-A0A527FT64-F1
#
_entry.id   AF-A0A527FT64-F1
#
_cell.length_a   1.000
_cell.length_b   1.000
_cell.length_c   1.000
_cell.angle_alpha   90.00
_cell.angle_beta   90.00
_cell.angle_gamma   90.00
#
_symmetry.space_group_name_H-M   'P 1'
#
loop_
_entity.id
_entity.type
_entity.pdbx_description
1 polymer ?
#
loop_
_entity_poly.entity_id
_entity_poly.type
_entity_poly.pdbx_seq_one_letter_code
_entity_poly.pdbx_strand_id
1 'polypeptide(L)' 'RIVMALSSGLFAATAQGTAVALVDDHHRARAIAVVVGGTTVAVALGAPLGALVATVAGWRGTFFAIAGLGALAGAILWYR' A
#
# COMPACT_ATOMS: atom_id res chain seq x y z
N ARG A 1 -0.51 17.46 -0.01
CA ARG A 1 -1.43 16.86 0.98
C ARG A 1 -2.78 16.50 0.37
N ILE A 2 -3.41 17.40 -0.41
CA ILE A 2 -4.66 17.11 -1.16
C ILE A 2 -4.51 15.87 -2.05
N VAL A 3 -3.49 15.82 -2.90
CA VAL A 3 -3.22 14.66 -3.77
C VAL A 3 -3.09 13.37 -2.98
N MET A 4 -2.26 13.35 -1.92
CA MET A 4 -2.10 12.17 -1.08
C MET A 4 -3.40 11.72 -0.42
N ALA A 5 -4.22 12.65 0.07
CA ALA A 5 -5.51 12.33 0.68
C ALA A 5 -6.48 11.71 -0.33
N LEU A 6 -6.57 12.31 -1.53
CA LEU A 6 -7.40 11.78 -2.62
C LEU A 6 -6.93 10.41 -3.08
N SER A 7 -5.62 10.25 -3.33
CA SER A 7 -5.03 8.98 -3.77
C SER A 7 -5.23 7.87 -2.74
N SER A 8 -5.05 8.17 -1.45
CA SER A 8 -5.25 7.20 -0.37
C SER A 8 -6.71 6.75 -0.27
N GLY A 9 -7.66 7.70 -0.32
CA GLY A 9 -9.09 7.39 -0.28
C GLY A 9 -9.55 6.56 -1.48
N LEU A 10 -9.11 6.94 -2.70
CA LEU A 10 -9.42 6.19 -3.91
C LEU A 10 -8.84 4.77 -3.85
N PHE A 11 -7.56 4.65 -3.48
CA PHE A 11 -6.90 3.35 -3.35
C PHE A 11 -7.62 2.43 -2.35
N ALA A 12 -8.00 2.93 -1.18
CA ALA A 12 -8.69 2.12 -0.18
C ALA A 12 -10.02 1.56 -0.69
N ALA A 13 -10.84 2.39 -1.36
CA ALA A 13 -12.11 1.96 -1.93
C ALA A 13 -11.91 0.95 -3.07
N THR A 14 -10.99 1.23 -4.01
CA THR A 14 -10.74 0.36 -5.17
C THR A 14 -10.09 -0.95 -4.77
N ALA A 15 -9.12 -0.94 -3.84
CA ALA A 15 -8.42 -2.15 -3.42
C ALA A 15 -9.37 -3.17 -2.77
N GLN A 16 -10.28 -2.68 -1.90
CA GLN A 16 -11.30 -3.54 -1.28
C GLN A 16 -12.28 -4.09 -2.32
N GLY A 17 -12.78 -3.23 -3.23
CA GLY A 17 -13.68 -3.64 -4.30
C GLY A 17 -13.06 -4.70 -5.22
N THR A 18 -11.81 -4.50 -5.65
CA THR A 18 -11.08 -5.44 -6.50
C THR A 18 -10.80 -6.75 -5.78
N ALA A 19 -10.41 -6.73 -4.50
CA ALA A 19 -10.16 -7.95 -3.73
C ALA A 19 -11.43 -8.80 -3.58
N VAL A 20 -12.58 -8.16 -3.34
CA VAL A 20 -13.89 -8.82 -3.25
C VAL A 20 -14.33 -9.38 -4.60
N ALA A 21 -14.03 -8.69 -5.71
CA ALA A 21 -14.39 -9.16 -7.05
C ALA A 21 -13.57 -10.37 -7.53
N LEU A 22 -12.39 -10.61 -6.92
CA LEU A 22 -11.50 -11.73 -7.27
C LEU A 22 -11.81 -13.03 -6.51
N VAL A 23 -12.74 -13.01 -5.56
CA VAL A 23 -13.08 -14.17 -4.72
C VAL A 23 -14.56 -14.51 -4.79
N ASP A 24 -14.90 -15.76 -4.51
CA ASP A 24 -16.30 -16.20 -4.37
C ASP A 24 -16.99 -15.55 -3.16
N ASP A 25 -18.33 -15.51 -3.18
CA ASP A 25 -19.15 -14.82 -2.18
C ASP A 25 -18.87 -15.21 -0.72
N HIS A 26 -18.61 -16.50 -0.48
CA HIS A 26 -18.27 -17.00 0.86
C HIS A 26 -16.91 -16.51 1.39
N HIS A 27 -16.01 -16.01 0.53
CA HIS A 27 -14.66 -15.57 0.91
C HIS A 27 -14.51 -14.06 1.01
N ARG A 28 -15.55 -13.27 0.71
CA ARG A 28 -15.46 -11.80 0.67
C ARG A 28 -14.95 -11.19 1.98
N ALA A 29 -15.43 -11.69 3.13
CA ALA A 29 -14.98 -11.23 4.44
C ALA A 29 -13.47 -11.49 4.66
N ARG A 30 -12.96 -12.63 4.18
CA ARG A 30 -11.53 -12.97 4.26
C ARG A 30 -10.70 -12.09 3.32
N ALA A 31 -11.19 -11.80 2.12
CA ALA A 31 -10.52 -10.90 1.19
C ALA A 31 -10.35 -9.50 1.79
N ILE A 32 -11.41 -8.96 2.39
CA ILE A 32 -11.35 -7.67 3.10
C ILE A 32 -10.35 -7.73 4.25
N ALA A 33 -10.39 -8.79 5.06
CA ALA A 33 -9.48 -8.97 6.19
C ALA A 33 -8.00 -9.03 5.74
N VAL A 34 -7.70 -9.61 4.58
CA VAL A 34 -6.34 -9.63 4.02
C VAL A 34 -5.89 -8.21 3.64
N VAL A 35 -6.74 -7.43 2.95
CA VAL A 35 -6.41 -6.05 2.57
C VAL A 35 -6.21 -5.16 3.80
N VAL A 36 -7.10 -5.26 4.79
CA VAL A 36 -6.98 -4.52 6.06
C VAL A 36 -5.74 -4.98 6.84
N GLY A 37 -5.50 -6.29 6.91
CA GLY A 37 -4.32 -6.87 7.55
C GLY A 37 -3.02 -6.34 6.95
N GLY A 38 -2.96 -6.26 5.61
CA GLY A 38 -1.83 -5.62 4.91
C GLY A 38 -1.63 -4.16 5.31
N THR A 39 -2.72 -3.41 5.46
CA THR A 39 -2.67 -2.00 5.93
C THR A 39 -2.11 -1.92 7.35
N THR A 40 -2.55 -2.79 8.26
CA THR A 40 -2.04 -2.85 9.64
C THR A 40 -0.54 -3.14 9.68
N VAL A 41 -0.09 -4.13 8.92
CA VAL A 41 1.34 -4.48 8.81
C VAL A 41 2.14 -3.30 8.24
N ALA A 42 1.62 -2.62 7.23
CA ALA A 42 2.25 -1.43 6.65
C ALA A 42 2.39 -0.29 7.67
N VAL A 43 1.39 -0.04 8.50
CA VAL A 43 1.47 0.97 9.58
C VAL A 43 2.48 0.56 10.65
N ALA A 44 2.46 -0.70 11.07
CA ALA A 44 3.34 -1.22 12.12
C ALA A 44 4.82 -1.21 11.70
N LEU A 45 5.11 -1.61 10.45
CA LEU A 45 6.47 -1.75 9.95
C LEU A 45 6.97 -0.52 9.16
N GLY A 46 6.08 0.34 8.68
CA GLY A 46 6.44 1.48 7.82
C GLY A 46 7.36 2.48 8.51
N ALA A 47 7.07 2.85 9.75
CA ALA A 47 7.90 3.76 10.53
C ALA A 47 9.30 3.18 10.85
N PRO A 48 9.45 1.95 11.41
CA PRO A 48 10.77 1.41 11.69
C PRO A 48 11.60 1.16 10.42
N LEU A 49 11.00 0.62 9.35
CA LEU A 49 11.71 0.42 8.09
C LEU A 49 12.10 1.76 7.45
N GLY A 50 11.22 2.76 7.48
CA GLY A 50 11.51 4.11 7.00
C GLY A 50 12.63 4.79 7.79
N ALA A 51 12.66 4.59 9.11
CA ALA A 51 13.73 5.08 9.97
C ALA A 51 15.07 4.40 9.66
N LEU A 52 15.08 3.07 9.46
CA LEU A 52 16.27 2.32 9.06
C LEU A 52 16.82 2.80 7.71
N VAL A 53 15.96 3.08 6.74
CA VAL A 53 16.41 3.69 5.47
C VAL A 53 16.94 5.10 5.69
N ALA A 54 16.32 5.87 6.58
CA ALA A 54 16.73 7.24 6.87
C ALA A 54 18.09 7.33 7.56
N THR A 55 18.50 6.33 8.35
CA THR A 55 19.83 6.34 8.99
C THR A 55 20.97 6.18 7.97
N VAL A 56 20.72 5.49 6.84
CA VAL A 56 21.74 5.21 5.82
C VAL A 56 21.69 6.22 4.67
N ALA A 57 20.49 6.58 4.21
CA ALA A 57 20.28 7.40 3.01
C ALA A 57 19.66 8.79 3.30
N GLY A 58 19.43 9.12 4.58
CA GLY A 58 18.77 10.35 5.00
C GLY A 58 17.28 10.39 4.63
N TRP A 59 16.60 11.45 5.08
CA TRP A 59 15.15 11.62 4.86
C TRP A 59 14.76 11.66 3.36
N ARG A 60 15.61 12.24 2.51
CA ARG A 60 15.39 12.31 1.06
C ARG A 60 15.41 10.91 0.44
N GLY A 61 16.39 10.09 0.83
CA GLY A 61 16.52 8.70 0.38
C GLY A 61 15.30 7.88 0.75
N THR A 62 14.76 8.05 1.96
CA THR A 62 13.52 7.39 2.38
C THR A 62 12.33 7.75 1.49
N PHE A 63 12.15 9.03 1.12
CA PHE A 63 11.08 9.43 0.21
C PHE A 63 11.25 8.84 -1.20
N PHE A 64 12.48 8.82 -1.72
CA PHE A 64 12.76 8.18 -3.02
C PHE A 64 12.54 6.67 -2.98
N ALA A 65 12.90 6.00 -1.88
CA ALA A 65 12.64 4.58 -1.71
C ALA A 65 11.13 4.28 -1.70
N ILE A 66 10.34 5.07 -0.96
CA ILE A 66 8.87 4.95 -0.93
C ILE A 66 8.28 5.22 -2.31
N ALA A 67 8.74 6.28 -3.00
CA ALA A 67 8.29 6.59 -4.35
C ALA A 67 8.62 5.47 -5.35
N GLY A 68 9.82 4.90 -5.26
CA GLY A 68 10.26 3.78 -6.08
C GLY A 68 9.44 2.51 -5.84
N LEU A 69 9.15 2.19 -4.57
CA LEU A 69 8.26 1.07 -4.22
C LEU A 69 6.84 1.26 -4.77
N GLY A 70 6.29 2.47 -4.65
CA GLY A 70 4.98 2.81 -5.21
C GLY A 70 4.95 2.71 -6.74
N ALA A 71 5.98 3.21 -7.42
CA ALA A 71 6.11 3.11 -8.86
C ALA A 71 6.25 1.65 -9.34
N LEU A 72 7.04 0.84 -8.63
CA LEU A 72 7.19 -0.59 -8.92
C LEU A 72 5.87 -1.34 -8.76
N ALA A 73 5.14 -1.12 -7.67
CA ALA A 73 3.83 -1.73 -7.46
C ALA A 73 2.83 -1.31 -8.54
N GLY A 74 2.79 -0.02 -8.90
CA GLY A 74 1.97 0.49 -10.00
C GLY A 74 2.33 -0.15 -11.34
N ALA A 75 3.62 -0.31 -11.65
CA ALA A 75 4.08 -0.99 -12.85
C ALA A 75 3.65 -2.46 -12.87
N ILE A 76 3.81 -3.18 -11.76
CA ILE A 76 3.38 -4.59 -11.65
C ILE A 76 1.87 -4.73 -11.91
N LEU A 77 1.06 -3.85 -11.33
CA LEU A 77 -0.39 -3.83 -11.57
C LEU A 77 -0.76 -3.46 -13.01
N TRP A 78 0.04 -2.63 -13.66
CA TRP A 78 -0.18 -2.24 -15.05
C TRP A 78 0.14 -3.36 -16.05
N TYR A 79 1.16 -4.18 -15.75
CA TYR A 79 1.58 -5.29 -16.62
C TYR A 79 0.79 -6.59 -16.41
N ARG A 80 -0.08 -6.65 -15.39
CA ARG A 80 -0.96 -7.80 -15.12
C ARG A 80 -2.37 -7.57 -15.63
#